data_AF-A0A098EEZ2-F1
#
_entry.id   AF-A0A098EEZ2-F1
#
_cell.length_a   1.000
_cell.length_b   1.000
_cell.length_c   1.000
_cell.angle_alpha   90.00
_cell.angle_beta   90.00
_cell.angle_gamma   90.00
#
_symmetry.space_group_name_H-M   'P 1'
#
loop_
_entity.id
_entity.type
_entity.pdbx_description
1 polymer ?
#
loop_
_entity_poly.entity_id
_entity_poly.type
_entity_poly.pdbx_seq_one_letter_code
_entity_poly.pdbx_strand_id
1 'polypeptide(L)'
;MFRGGSFIDGVMKRETDVDGKDITRTIIDMMKKTRHKDLRVIMLGGITYAGFNIADIKQIFNETHIPVIVVVRKFPNFEKIRNALKNFADFEERWKLIEGTGKPKKVKVKSVDERQGFVYIQKCGINLSDAKEIVKISTTRGLMPEPIRIAHIIASGIVLGESHGDA
;
A
#
# COMPACT_ATOMS: atom_id res chain seq x y z
N MET A 1 -10.33 2.02 7.38
CA MET A 1 -11.40 1.57 6.47
C MET A 1 -12.12 2.76 5.91
N PHE A 2 -12.42 2.70 4.62
CA PHE A 2 -13.03 3.80 3.89
C PHE A 2 -14.09 3.31 2.93
N ARG A 3 -15.12 4.14 2.70
CA ARG A 3 -16.01 4.04 1.54
C ARG A 3 -15.47 4.96 0.44
N GLY A 4 -14.83 4.35 -0.56
CA GLY A 4 -14.10 5.10 -1.58
C GLY A 4 -13.00 5.95 -0.94
N GLY A 5 -13.04 7.27 -1.15
CA GLY A 5 -12.13 8.22 -0.49
C GLY A 5 -12.83 9.25 0.40
N SER A 6 -14.11 9.06 0.73
CA SER A 6 -14.95 10.13 1.30
C SER A 6 -15.32 9.95 2.77
N PHE A 7 -15.48 8.71 3.25
CA PHE A 7 -15.95 8.42 4.61
C PHE A 7 -15.07 7.37 5.28
N ILE A 8 -14.67 7.64 6.52
CA ILE A 8 -13.93 6.72 7.39
C ILE A 8 -14.92 5.90 8.20
N ASP A 9 -14.92 4.57 8.04
CA ASP A 9 -15.75 3.66 8.85
C ASP A 9 -15.02 3.10 10.09
N GLY A 10 -13.69 3.20 10.12
CA GLY A 10 -12.92 2.68 11.24
C GLY A 10 -11.43 2.62 10.98
N VAL A 11 -10.66 2.36 12.04
CA VAL A 11 -9.20 2.28 12.02
C VAL A 11 -8.78 0.97 12.68
N MET A 12 -7.74 0.33 12.13
CA MET A 12 -7.10 -0.82 12.73
C MET A 12 -5.61 -0.56 12.85
N LYS A 13 -5.01 -1.03 13.94
CA LYS A 13 -3.58 -0.91 14.21
C LYS A 13 -2.97 -2.28 14.48
N ARG A 14 -1.78 -2.51 13.92
CA ARG A 14 -0.86 -3.59 14.24
C ARG A 14 0.56 -3.03 14.22
N GLU A 15 1.45 -3.75 14.87
CA GLU A 15 2.89 -3.52 14.83
C GLU A 15 3.54 -4.60 13.98
N THR A 16 4.72 -4.29 13.46
CA THR A 16 5.52 -5.17 12.61
C THR A 16 6.98 -4.90 12.90
N ASP A 17 7.83 -5.88 12.65
CA ASP A 17 9.25 -5.76 12.95
C ASP A 17 9.95 -4.86 11.91
N VAL A 18 10.89 -4.05 12.39
CA VAL A 18 11.78 -3.25 11.54
C VAL A 18 12.66 -4.20 10.74
N ASP A 19 12.67 -4.02 9.42
CA ASP A 19 13.34 -4.90 8.47
C ASP A 19 12.97 -6.39 8.59
N GLY A 20 11.84 -6.71 9.21
CA GLY A 20 11.35 -8.07 9.43
C GLY A 20 10.81 -8.78 8.18
N LYS A 21 10.02 -9.84 8.42
CA LYS A 21 9.33 -10.64 7.38
C LYS A 21 7.84 -10.86 7.67
N ASP A 22 7.31 -10.20 8.68
CA ASP A 22 6.00 -10.46 9.24
C ASP A 22 4.88 -9.60 8.61
N ILE A 23 5.21 -8.57 7.81
CA ILE A 23 4.20 -7.62 7.31
C ILE A 23 3.06 -8.30 6.53
N THR A 24 3.39 -9.29 5.71
CA THR A 24 2.41 -10.04 4.91
C THR A 24 1.42 -10.75 5.83
N ARG A 25 1.93 -11.47 6.84
CA ARG A 25 1.10 -12.16 7.84
C ARG A 25 0.28 -11.16 8.65
N THR A 26 0.89 -10.05 9.05
CA THR A 26 0.22 -8.99 9.81
C THR A 26 -0.98 -8.42 9.05
N ILE A 27 -0.83 -8.13 7.75
CA ILE A 27 -1.94 -7.67 6.90
C ILE A 27 -3.03 -8.74 6.80
N ILE A 28 -2.65 -10.00 6.54
CA ILE A 28 -3.60 -11.12 6.45
C ILE A 28 -4.39 -11.26 7.76
N ASP A 29 -3.71 -11.23 8.90
CA ASP A 29 -4.33 -11.34 10.22
C ASP A 29 -5.29 -10.17 10.51
N MET A 30 -4.96 -8.94 10.07
CA MET A 30 -5.87 -7.81 10.16
C MET A 30 -7.15 -8.05 9.36
N MET A 31 -7.03 -8.57 8.12
CA MET A 31 -8.18 -8.84 7.25
C MET A 31 -9.03 -10.02 7.74
N LYS A 32 -8.41 -11.04 8.33
CA LYS A 32 -9.16 -12.17 8.90
C LYS A 32 -9.92 -11.77 10.18
N LYS A 33 -9.32 -10.95 11.05
CA LYS A 33 -9.87 -10.57 12.36
C LYS A 33 -10.78 -9.34 12.34
N THR A 34 -10.84 -8.57 11.26
CA THR A 34 -11.71 -7.39 11.20
C THR A 34 -13.19 -7.77 11.21
N ARG A 35 -14.01 -6.94 11.86
CA ARG A 35 -15.48 -6.98 11.78
C ARG A 35 -16.03 -6.45 10.45
N HIS A 36 -15.22 -5.71 9.70
CA HIS A 36 -15.59 -5.14 8.40
C HIS A 36 -15.40 -6.21 7.33
N LYS A 37 -16.47 -6.93 6.98
CA LYS A 37 -16.45 -8.05 6.00
C LYS A 37 -16.77 -7.63 4.57
N ASP A 38 -17.15 -6.39 4.37
CA ASP A 38 -17.54 -5.77 3.10
C ASP A 38 -16.36 -5.12 2.34
N LEU A 39 -15.12 -5.39 2.77
CA LEU A 39 -13.92 -4.83 2.14
C LEU A 39 -13.73 -5.37 0.73
N ARG A 40 -13.63 -4.46 -0.23
CA ARG A 40 -13.53 -4.80 -1.66
C ARG A 40 -12.12 -4.75 -2.20
N VAL A 41 -11.24 -3.95 -1.60
CA VAL A 41 -9.86 -3.73 -2.04
C VAL A 41 -8.97 -3.40 -0.85
N ILE A 42 -7.74 -3.92 -0.85
CA ILE A 42 -6.65 -3.52 0.04
C ILE A 42 -5.75 -2.54 -0.72
N MET A 43 -5.55 -1.34 -0.17
CA MET A 43 -4.63 -0.35 -0.72
C MET A 43 -3.37 -0.24 0.12
N LEU A 44 -2.20 -0.39 -0.51
CA LEU A 44 -0.89 -0.32 0.13
C LEU A 44 -0.13 0.92 -0.37
N GLY A 45 0.52 1.66 0.52
CA GLY A 45 1.34 2.85 0.19
C GLY A 45 2.72 2.54 -0.41
N GLY A 46 2.99 1.26 -0.65
CA GLY A 46 4.27 0.69 -1.06
C GLY A 46 4.27 -0.81 -0.77
N ILE A 47 5.28 -1.51 -1.26
CA ILE A 47 5.49 -2.94 -0.93
C ILE A 47 6.48 -3.15 0.20
N THR A 48 7.21 -2.12 0.63
CA THR A 48 8.20 -2.19 1.70
C THR A 48 7.73 -1.39 2.90
N TYR A 49 7.75 -2.02 4.07
CA TYR A 49 7.35 -1.43 5.36
C TYR A 49 8.52 -1.49 6.33
N ALA A 50 8.56 -0.52 7.27
CA ALA A 50 9.58 -0.43 8.32
C ALA A 50 11.01 -0.71 7.81
N GLY A 51 11.39 -0.10 6.68
CA GLY A 51 12.60 -0.43 5.93
C GLY A 51 12.31 -1.44 4.81
N PHE A 52 12.80 -2.67 4.95
CA PHE A 52 12.77 -3.72 3.93
C PHE A 52 11.83 -4.89 4.26
N ASN A 53 10.87 -4.73 5.17
CA ASN A 53 9.84 -5.74 5.42
C ASN A 53 8.86 -5.76 4.22
N ILE A 54 8.99 -6.75 3.33
CA ILE A 54 8.33 -6.75 2.03
C ILE A 54 6.99 -7.49 2.10
N ALA A 55 5.93 -6.80 1.69
CA ALA A 55 4.58 -7.33 1.58
C ALA A 55 4.42 -8.16 0.30
N ASP A 56 4.16 -9.45 0.45
CA ASP A 56 3.80 -10.33 -0.66
C ASP A 56 2.32 -10.13 -1.03
N ILE A 57 2.08 -9.31 -2.06
CA ILE A 57 0.72 -9.01 -2.50
C ILE A 57 -0.02 -10.21 -3.10
N LYS A 58 0.70 -11.24 -3.58
CA LYS A 58 0.10 -12.47 -4.08
C LYS A 58 -0.37 -13.33 -2.91
N GLN A 59 0.47 -13.48 -1.89
CA GLN A 59 0.07 -14.20 -0.68
C GLN A 59 -1.09 -13.50 0.03
N ILE A 60 -1.07 -12.17 0.14
CA ILE A 60 -2.19 -11.40 0.70
C ILE A 60 -3.48 -11.66 -0.08
N PHE A 61 -3.44 -11.56 -1.41
CA PHE A 61 -4.62 -11.84 -2.24
C PHE A 61 -5.10 -13.28 -2.07
N ASN A 62 -4.21 -14.28 -2.12
CA ASN A 62 -4.59 -15.69 -2.02
C ASN A 62 -5.24 -16.02 -0.66
N GLU A 63 -4.74 -15.45 0.43
CA GLU A 63 -5.22 -15.74 1.78
C GLU A 63 -6.48 -14.95 2.16
N THR A 64 -6.68 -13.77 1.57
CA THR A 64 -7.80 -12.88 1.92
C THR A 64 -8.91 -12.89 0.88
N HIS A 65 -8.62 -13.30 -0.35
CA HIS A 65 -9.48 -13.17 -1.53
C HIS A 65 -9.90 -11.71 -1.83
N ILE A 66 -9.20 -10.74 -1.24
CA ILE A 66 -9.44 -9.31 -1.47
C ILE A 66 -8.34 -8.79 -2.40
N PRO A 67 -8.69 -8.18 -3.55
CA PRO A 67 -7.71 -7.59 -4.46
C PRO A 67 -6.80 -6.56 -3.78
N VAL A 68 -5.53 -6.55 -4.18
CA VAL A 68 -4.51 -5.66 -3.62
C VAL A 68 -4.06 -4.65 -4.68
N ILE A 69 -4.05 -3.37 -4.32
CA ILE A 69 -3.50 -2.28 -5.13
C ILE A 69 -2.40 -1.58 -4.34
N VAL A 70 -1.18 -1.63 -4.86
CA VAL A 70 -0.07 -0.85 -4.34
C VAL A 70 -0.05 0.49 -5.07
N VAL A 71 0.06 1.60 -4.36
CA VAL A 71 0.12 2.95 -4.94
C VAL A 71 1.34 3.66 -4.40
N VAL A 72 2.21 4.14 -5.29
CA VAL A 72 3.39 4.93 -4.94
C VAL A 72 3.44 6.23 -5.74
N ARG A 73 3.92 7.30 -5.10
CA ARG A 73 4.01 8.65 -5.70
C ARG A 73 5.05 8.73 -6.82
N LYS A 74 6.18 8.06 -6.65
CA LYS A 74 7.33 8.11 -7.56
C LYS A 74 7.64 6.71 -8.09
N PHE A 75 8.13 6.64 -9.33
CA PHE A 75 8.56 5.36 -9.89
C PHE A 75 9.75 4.82 -9.07
N PRO A 76 9.70 3.56 -8.58
CA PRO A 76 10.78 2.99 -7.79
C PRO A 76 12.08 2.88 -8.58
N ASN A 77 13.20 3.21 -7.95
CA ASN A 77 14.52 2.93 -8.51
C ASN A 77 14.93 1.50 -8.13
N PHE A 78 14.60 0.54 -8.99
CA PHE A 78 14.85 -0.89 -8.77
C PHE A 78 16.34 -1.22 -8.55
N GLU A 79 17.26 -0.54 -9.24
CA GLU A 79 18.70 -0.72 -9.04
C GLU A 79 19.13 -0.32 -7.63
N LYS A 80 18.68 0.84 -7.15
CA LYS A 80 18.97 1.29 -5.77
C LYS A 80 18.37 0.35 -4.73
N ILE A 81 17.13 -0.11 -4.94
CA ILE A 81 16.46 -1.04 -4.05
C ILE A 81 17.22 -2.38 -4.00
N ARG A 82 17.60 -2.92 -5.17
CA ARG A 82 18.36 -4.17 -5.26
C ARG A 82 19.71 -4.06 -4.57
N ASN A 83 20.42 -2.95 -4.74
CA ASN A 83 21.71 -2.73 -4.09
C ASN A 83 21.58 -2.60 -2.58
N ALA A 84 20.54 -1.92 -2.07
CA ALA A 84 20.31 -1.82 -0.63
C ALA A 84 19.95 -3.19 0.00
N LEU A 85 19.24 -4.05 -0.75
CA LEU A 85 18.88 -5.39 -0.31
C LEU A 85 20.10 -6.33 -0.14
N LYS A 86 21.21 -6.09 -0.84
CA LYS A 86 22.42 -6.93 -0.74
C LYS A 86 23.03 -6.99 0.67
N ASN A 87 22.66 -6.06 1.55
CA ASN A 87 23.10 -6.06 2.95
C ASN A 87 22.37 -7.11 3.81
N PHE A 88 21.31 -7.73 3.28
CA PHE A 88 20.52 -8.74 3.99
C PHE A 88 20.96 -10.14 3.58
N ALA A 89 21.10 -11.05 4.55
CA ALA A 89 21.47 -12.44 4.27
C ALA A 89 20.43 -13.15 3.38
N ASP A 90 19.17 -12.72 3.45
CA ASP A 90 18.01 -13.24 2.72
C ASP A 90 17.65 -12.40 1.49
N PHE A 91 18.60 -11.64 0.91
CA PHE A 91 18.30 -10.70 -0.17
C PHE A 91 17.58 -11.33 -1.37
N GLU A 92 17.93 -12.57 -1.74
CA GLU A 92 17.33 -13.26 -2.89
C GLU A 92 15.83 -13.50 -2.67
N GLU A 93 15.43 -13.87 -1.45
CA GLU A 93 14.02 -14.06 -1.10
C GLU A 93 13.26 -12.74 -1.20
N ARG A 94 13.83 -11.68 -0.60
CA ARG A 94 13.27 -10.32 -0.64
C ARG A 94 13.14 -9.80 -2.07
N TRP A 95 14.16 -10.01 -2.90
CA TRP A 95 14.16 -9.56 -4.29
C TRP A 95 13.09 -10.27 -5.11
N LYS A 96 12.92 -11.59 -4.94
CA LYS A 96 11.86 -12.36 -5.61
C LYS A 96 10.47 -11.83 -5.31
N LEU A 97 10.20 -11.37 -4.08
CA LEU A 97 8.91 -10.75 -3.73
C LEU A 97 8.69 -9.44 -4.50
N ILE A 98 9.73 -8.58 -4.57
CA ILE A 98 9.67 -7.32 -5.30
C ILE A 98 9.45 -7.54 -6.79
N GLU A 99 10.22 -8.43 -7.42
CA GLU A 99 10.05 -8.78 -8.83
C GLU A 99 8.69 -9.41 -9.10
N GLY A 100 8.23 -10.28 -8.20
CA GLY A 100 6.94 -10.95 -8.27
C GLY A 100 5.75 -10.00 -8.27
N THR A 101 5.91 -8.78 -7.77
CA THR A 101 4.88 -7.72 -7.75
C THR A 101 4.68 -7.10 -9.15
N GLY A 102 5.65 -7.25 -10.06
CA GLY A 102 5.60 -6.75 -11.44
C GLY A 102 5.91 -5.26 -11.58
N LYS A 103 5.94 -4.74 -12.81
CA LYS A 103 6.32 -3.33 -13.06
C LYS A 103 5.17 -2.35 -12.74
N PRO A 104 5.42 -1.27 -11.96
CA PRO A 104 4.42 -0.24 -11.70
C PRO A 104 3.90 0.41 -12.98
N LYS A 105 2.60 0.65 -13.05
CA LYS A 105 1.91 1.28 -14.17
C LYS A 105 1.51 2.71 -13.79
N LYS A 106 1.84 3.67 -14.67
CA LYS A 106 1.53 5.09 -14.46
C LYS A 106 0.03 5.34 -14.61
N VAL A 107 -0.54 6.09 -13.68
CA VAL A 107 -1.97 6.44 -13.63
C VAL A 107 -2.10 7.93 -13.42
N LYS A 108 -2.86 8.60 -14.29
CA LYS A 108 -3.23 10.01 -14.09
C LYS A 108 -4.34 10.07 -13.05
N VAL A 109 -4.16 10.92 -12.05
CA VAL A 109 -5.15 11.21 -11.01
C VAL A 109 -5.49 12.70 -11.04
N LYS A 110 -6.76 13.00 -10.79
CA LYS A 110 -7.26 14.36 -10.54
C LYS A 110 -8.07 14.28 -9.24
N SER A 111 -7.71 15.09 -8.26
CA SER A 111 -8.44 15.17 -7.00
C SER A 111 -9.60 16.15 -7.07
N VAL A 112 -10.42 16.15 -6.01
CA VAL A 112 -11.58 17.05 -5.89
C VAL A 112 -11.15 18.51 -5.78
N ASP A 113 -10.00 18.79 -5.14
CA ASP A 113 -9.37 20.12 -5.08
C ASP A 113 -8.61 20.49 -6.37
N GLU A 114 -8.99 19.89 -7.49
CA GLU A 114 -8.49 20.13 -8.85
C GLU A 114 -6.99 19.87 -9.10
N ARG A 115 -6.26 19.35 -8.12
CA ARG A 115 -4.85 18.95 -8.33
C ARG A 115 -4.78 17.80 -9.31
N GLN A 116 -3.81 17.87 -10.21
CA GLN A 116 -3.56 16.83 -11.19
C GLN A 116 -2.13 16.33 -11.07
N GLY A 117 -1.95 15.03 -11.28
CA GLY A 117 -0.63 14.44 -11.26
C GLY A 117 -0.67 12.98 -11.66
N PHE A 118 0.39 12.27 -11.29
CA PHE A 118 0.53 10.86 -11.57
C PHE A 118 0.92 10.11 -10.31
N VAL A 119 0.36 8.91 -10.20
CA VAL A 119 0.84 7.87 -9.29
C VAL A 119 1.21 6.64 -10.10
N TYR A 120 1.89 5.71 -9.47
CA TYR A 120 2.24 4.43 -10.07
C TYR A 120 1.62 3.32 -9.25
N ILE A 121 1.00 2.36 -9.95
CA ILE A 121 0.28 1.27 -9.31
C ILE A 121 0.82 -0.09 -9.69
N GLN A 122 0.82 -1.00 -8.72
CA GLN A 122 0.94 -2.45 -8.94
C GLN A 122 -0.34 -3.09 -8.40
N LYS A 123 -0.66 -4.31 -8.86
CA LYS A 123 -1.94 -4.95 -8.53
C LYS A 123 -1.83 -6.46 -8.44
N CYS A 124 -2.67 -7.06 -7.60
CA CYS A 124 -2.95 -8.49 -7.58
C CYS A 124 -4.47 -8.71 -7.45
N GLY A 125 -5.00 -9.73 -8.12
CA GLY A 125 -6.41 -10.11 -8.01
C GLY A 125 -7.44 -9.20 -8.70
N ILE A 126 -7.01 -8.21 -9.48
CA ILE A 126 -7.88 -7.27 -10.20
C ILE A 126 -7.32 -6.94 -11.58
N ASN A 127 -8.17 -6.52 -12.53
CA ASN A 127 -7.71 -6.02 -13.82
C ASN A 127 -7.12 -4.60 -13.68
N LEU A 128 -6.45 -4.11 -14.73
CA LEU A 128 -5.77 -2.81 -14.66
C LEU A 128 -6.74 -1.62 -14.76
N SER A 129 -7.83 -1.75 -15.53
CA SER A 129 -8.83 -0.69 -15.72
C SER A 129 -9.53 -0.37 -14.40
N ASP A 130 -9.99 -1.38 -13.69
CA ASP A 130 -10.74 -1.24 -12.45
C ASP A 130 -9.81 -0.73 -11.34
N ALA A 131 -8.58 -1.25 -11.27
CA ALA A 131 -7.59 -0.74 -10.32
C ALA A 131 -7.31 0.77 -10.52
N LYS A 132 -7.20 1.23 -11.77
CA LYS A 132 -7.05 2.66 -12.08
C LYS A 132 -8.25 3.46 -11.60
N GLU A 133 -9.46 2.96 -11.85
CA GLU A 133 -10.69 3.67 -11.50
C GLU A 133 -10.90 3.75 -9.99
N ILE A 134 -10.69 2.63 -9.29
CA ILE A 134 -10.72 2.57 -7.82
C ILE A 134 -9.71 3.55 -7.21
N VAL A 135 -8.49 3.64 -7.75
CA VAL A 135 -7.49 4.60 -7.28
C VAL A 135 -7.98 6.03 -7.46
N LYS A 136 -8.55 6.40 -8.60
CA LYS A 136 -9.12 7.74 -8.81
C LYS A 136 -10.25 8.06 -7.85
N ILE A 137 -11.23 7.15 -7.70
CA ILE A 137 -12.39 7.32 -6.80
C ILE A 137 -11.91 7.50 -5.35
N SER A 138 -10.82 6.83 -4.98
CA SER A 138 -10.26 6.89 -3.64
C SER A 138 -9.36 8.10 -3.41
N THR A 139 -8.92 8.80 -4.46
CA THR A 139 -8.10 10.02 -4.38
C THR A 139 -8.99 11.26 -4.32
N THR A 140 -9.29 11.73 -3.11
CA THR A 140 -10.15 12.91 -2.90
C THR A 140 -9.35 14.20 -2.71
N ARG A 141 -8.24 14.18 -1.97
CA ARG A 141 -7.35 15.33 -1.75
C ARG A 141 -5.91 14.98 -2.09
N GLY A 142 -5.23 15.88 -2.82
CA GLY A 142 -3.86 15.60 -3.26
C GLY A 142 -3.77 14.46 -4.28
N LEU A 143 -2.62 13.80 -4.38
CA LEU A 143 -2.41 12.77 -5.41
C LEU A 143 -2.58 11.33 -4.91
N MET A 144 -2.49 11.12 -3.59
CA MET A 144 -2.59 9.80 -2.99
C MET A 144 -4.03 9.46 -2.62
N PRO A 145 -4.44 8.19 -2.73
CA PRO A 145 -5.72 7.73 -2.20
C PRO A 145 -5.86 8.08 -0.72
N GLU A 146 -7.03 8.61 -0.36
CA GLU A 146 -7.37 9.03 1.00
C GLU A 146 -7.18 7.90 2.04
N PRO A 147 -7.49 6.62 1.75
CA PRO A 147 -7.20 5.53 2.69
C PRO A 147 -5.73 5.40 3.05
N ILE A 148 -4.82 5.63 2.09
CA ILE A 148 -3.37 5.59 2.31
C ILE A 148 -2.93 6.85 3.07
N ARG A 149 -3.45 8.02 2.67
CA ARG A 149 -3.13 9.31 3.27
C ARG A 149 -3.46 9.34 4.77
N ILE A 150 -4.66 8.90 5.12
CA ILE A 150 -5.12 8.86 6.52
C ILE A 150 -4.40 7.77 7.32
N ALA A 151 -4.11 6.60 6.72
CA ALA A 151 -3.28 5.59 7.39
C ALA A 151 -1.88 6.13 7.74
N HIS A 152 -1.25 6.89 6.83
CA HIS A 152 0.03 7.53 7.09
C HIS A 152 -0.06 8.55 8.23
N ILE A 153 -1.05 9.45 8.21
CA ILE A 153 -1.24 10.47 9.25
C ILE A 153 -1.42 9.84 10.63
N ILE A 154 -2.26 8.80 10.73
CA ILE A 154 -2.50 8.10 12.01
C ILE A 154 -1.22 7.41 12.47
N ALA A 155 -0.52 6.69 11.59
CA ALA A 155 0.71 5.99 11.95
C ALA A 155 1.79 6.97 12.45
N SER A 156 2.01 8.07 11.72
CA SER A 156 2.97 9.11 12.08
C SER A 156 2.60 9.78 13.40
N GLY A 157 1.32 10.12 13.62
CA GLY A 157 0.87 10.71 14.89
C GLY A 157 1.05 9.78 16.10
N ILE A 158 0.87 8.46 15.91
CA ILE A 158 1.11 7.47 16.98
C ILE A 158 2.60 7.35 17.30
N VAL A 159 3.47 7.34 16.28
CA VAL A 159 4.90 7.07 16.45
C VAL A 159 5.70 8.32 16.85
N LEU A 160 5.37 9.47 16.27
CA LEU A 160 6.14 10.71 16.41
C LEU A 160 5.48 11.73 17.36
N GLY A 161 4.26 11.47 17.83
CA GLY A 161 3.48 12.40 18.67
C GLY A 161 2.75 13.49 17.89
N GLU A 162 3.19 13.80 16.67
CA GLU A 162 2.50 14.69 15.74
C GLU A 162 2.60 14.19 14.29
N SER A 163 1.64 14.57 13.46
CA SER A 163 1.59 14.18 12.05
C SER A 163 1.75 15.39 11.13
N HIS A 164 2.60 15.26 10.12
CA HIS A 164 2.75 16.25 9.06
C HIS A 164 1.93 15.82 7.83
N GLY A 165 1.35 16.78 7.11
CA GLY A 165 0.40 16.54 6.01
C GLY A 165 1.00 16.03 4.69
N ASP A 166 2.25 15.55 4.69
CA ASP A 166 3.02 15.27 3.46
C ASP A 166 2.74 13.90 2.81
N ALA A 167 1.73 13.18 3.30
CA ALA A 167 1.33 11.81 2.89
C ALA A 167 0.82 11.69 1.45
#